data_AF-A0A2M8CD65-F1
#
_entry.id   AF-A0A2M8CD65-F1
#
_cell.length_a   1.000
_cell.length_b   1.000
_cell.length_c   1.000
_cell.angle_alpha   90.00
_cell.angle_beta   90.00
_cell.angle_gamma   90.00
#
_symmetry.space_group_name_H-M   'P 1'
#
loop_
_entity.id
_entity.type
_entity.pdbx_description
1 polymer ?
#
loop_
_entity_poly.entity_id
_entity_poly.type
_entity_poly.pdbx_seq_one_letter_code
_entity_poly.pdbx_strand_id
1 'polypeptide(L)'
;MSNNTSSIVSKVWSFCNPLRDVGVGYGDYLEQLTYLLFLKMADEYSKPPYNRKLNIPEAYNWESLTAKKGAELELHYVTLLRELSTAKGILGQIFTKSQNKIQDPAMLAKIIDMINSEQWLVMGAD
;
A
#
# COMPACT_ATOMS: atom_id res chain seq x y z
N MET A 1 13.29 -15.63 -17.65
CA MET A 1 13.39 -14.33 -16.93
C MET A 1 12.63 -13.30 -17.74
N SER A 2 11.81 -12.46 -17.08
CA SER A 2 10.93 -11.40 -17.65
C SER A 2 9.43 -11.74 -17.73
N ASN A 3 8.76 -12.10 -16.63
CA ASN A 3 7.28 -12.07 -16.57
C ASN A 3 6.68 -11.54 -15.24
N ASN A 4 7.48 -11.36 -14.18
CA ASN A 4 6.95 -11.19 -12.81
C ASN A 4 6.70 -9.71 -12.46
N THR A 5 7.59 -8.82 -12.90
CA THR A 5 7.30 -7.39 -12.87
C THR A 5 6.10 -7.06 -13.76
N SER A 6 5.93 -7.79 -14.87
CA SER A 6 4.84 -7.57 -15.83
C SER A 6 3.47 -7.91 -15.27
N SER A 7 3.31 -8.98 -14.45
CA SER A 7 2.02 -9.37 -13.86
C SER A 7 1.56 -8.41 -12.76
N ILE A 8 2.46 -8.02 -11.85
CA ILE A 8 2.21 -7.03 -10.78
C ILE A 8 1.90 -5.67 -11.40
N VAL A 9 2.70 -5.23 -12.36
CA VAL A 9 2.49 -3.98 -13.09
C VAL A 9 1.16 -4.05 -13.84
N SER A 10 0.85 -5.13 -14.55
CA SER A 10 -0.44 -5.29 -15.26
C SER A 10 -1.64 -5.27 -14.33
N LYS A 11 -1.57 -5.88 -13.13
CA LYS A 11 -2.65 -5.78 -12.13
C LYS A 11 -2.78 -4.36 -11.58
N VAL A 12 -1.66 -3.74 -11.18
CA VAL A 12 -1.63 -2.32 -10.77
C VAL A 12 -2.28 -1.44 -11.85
N TRP A 13 -1.92 -1.62 -13.11
CA TRP A 13 -2.50 -0.90 -14.25
C TRP A 13 -3.99 -1.23 -14.49
N SER A 14 -4.41 -2.49 -14.30
CA SER A 14 -5.83 -2.87 -14.40
C SER A 14 -6.70 -2.12 -13.39
N PHE A 15 -6.12 -1.77 -12.24
CA PHE A 15 -6.76 -0.98 -11.19
C PHE A 15 -6.67 0.54 -11.39
N CYS A 16 -5.67 1.02 -12.13
CA CYS A 16 -5.57 2.44 -12.52
C CYS A 16 -6.65 2.86 -13.53
N ASN A 17 -7.16 1.93 -14.35
CA ASN A 17 -8.07 2.26 -15.45
C ASN A 17 -9.39 2.93 -15.00
N PRO A 18 -10.12 2.43 -13.97
CA PRO A 18 -11.35 3.08 -13.50
C PRO A 18 -11.12 4.40 -12.73
N LEU A 19 -9.89 4.68 -12.31
CA LEU A 19 -9.55 5.82 -11.45
C LEU A 19 -8.97 7.01 -12.23
N ARG A 20 -8.44 6.74 -13.43
CA ARG A 20 -8.14 7.76 -14.44
C ARG A 20 -9.38 8.61 -14.76
N ASP A 21 -10.57 8.00 -14.70
CA ASP A 21 -11.83 8.63 -15.08
C ASP A 21 -12.38 9.60 -14.00
N VAL A 22 -11.80 9.64 -12.80
CA VAL A 22 -12.18 10.57 -11.72
C VAL A 22 -11.21 11.75 -11.51
N GLY A 23 -10.25 11.96 -12.41
CA GLY A 23 -9.42 13.17 -12.45
C GLY A 23 -8.28 13.24 -11.43
N VAL A 24 -7.95 12.14 -10.75
CA VAL A 24 -6.77 12.06 -9.87
C VAL A 24 -5.50 12.03 -10.72
N GLY A 25 -4.51 12.86 -10.36
CA GLY A 25 -3.22 12.87 -11.03
C GLY A 25 -2.55 11.50 -10.97
N TYR A 26 -2.18 10.94 -12.13
CA TYR A 26 -1.61 9.60 -12.25
C TYR A 26 -0.38 9.37 -11.33
N GLY A 27 0.43 10.41 -11.13
CA GLY A 27 1.60 10.37 -10.24
C GLY A 27 1.23 10.24 -8.75
N ASP A 28 0.25 11.03 -8.29
CA ASP A 28 -0.21 10.99 -6.90
C ASP A 28 -0.80 9.61 -6.55
N TYR A 29 -1.58 9.04 -7.47
CA TYR A 29 -2.17 7.72 -7.29
C TYR A 29 -1.12 6.60 -7.22
N LEU A 30 -0.15 6.62 -8.14
CA LEU A 30 0.93 5.63 -8.15
C LEU A 30 1.79 5.70 -6.89
N GLU A 31 2.00 6.90 -6.36
CA GLU A 31 2.69 7.11 -5.08
C GLU A 31 1.93 6.42 -3.93
N GLN A 32 0.61 6.64 -3.81
CA GLN A 32 -0.19 6.00 -2.76
C GLN A 32 -0.21 4.47 -2.89
N LEU A 33 -0.35 3.96 -4.12
CA LEU A 33 -0.26 2.52 -4.37
C LEU A 33 1.08 1.96 -3.93
N THR A 34 2.18 2.67 -4.17
CA THR A 34 3.52 2.22 -3.77
C THR A 34 3.61 2.04 -2.25
N TYR A 35 3.07 2.97 -1.47
CA TYR A 35 3.03 2.87 -0.01
C TYR A 35 2.18 1.69 0.47
N LEU A 36 0.98 1.55 -0.07
CA LEU A 36 0.05 0.48 0.32
C LEU A 36 0.59 -0.90 -0.06
N LEU A 37 1.15 -1.05 -1.25
CA LEU A 37 1.77 -2.30 -1.70
C LEU A 37 2.98 -2.68 -0.85
N PHE A 38 3.82 -1.69 -0.48
CA PHE A 38 4.94 -1.96 0.40
C PHE A 38 4.47 -2.52 1.76
N LEU A 39 3.44 -1.92 2.36
CA LEU A 39 2.87 -2.41 3.63
C LEU A 39 2.27 -3.81 3.48
N LYS A 40 1.53 -4.07 2.39
CA LYS A 40 0.96 -5.40 2.13
C LYS A 40 2.04 -6.47 1.96
N MET A 41 3.08 -6.19 1.18
CA MET A 41 4.19 -7.12 0.98
C MET A 41 4.98 -7.33 2.27
N ALA A 42 5.18 -6.28 3.08
CA ALA A 42 5.82 -6.39 4.39
C ALA A 42 5.04 -7.32 5.33
N ASP A 43 3.71 -7.19 5.33
CA ASP A 43 2.81 -8.06 6.08
C ASP A 43 2.90 -9.52 5.60
N GLU A 44 2.82 -9.76 4.29
CA GLU A 44 2.96 -11.11 3.72
C GLU A 44 4.33 -11.73 4.02
N TYR A 45 5.41 -10.94 3.93
CA TYR A 45 6.76 -11.41 4.25
C TYR A 45 6.90 -11.76 5.72
N SER A 46 6.17 -11.09 6.62
CA SER A 46 6.21 -11.35 8.06
C SER A 46 5.56 -12.69 8.43
N LYS A 47 4.76 -13.27 7.53
CA LYS A 47 3.98 -14.50 7.72
C LYS A 47 4.70 -15.72 7.11
N PRO A 48 4.31 -16.95 7.46
CA PRO A 48 4.81 -18.15 6.80
C PRO A 48 4.54 -18.12 5.29
N PRO A 49 5.45 -18.65 4.44
CA PRO A 49 6.67 -19.38 4.79
C PRO A 49 7.89 -18.48 5.07
N TYR A 50 7.82 -17.19 4.79
CA TYR A 50 8.99 -16.31 4.78
C TYR A 50 9.46 -15.88 6.18
N ASN A 51 8.52 -15.54 7.07
CA ASN A 51 8.79 -15.12 8.46
C ASN A 51 9.84 -13.99 8.59
N ARG A 52 9.92 -13.09 7.61
CA ARG A 52 10.82 -11.93 7.57
C ARG A 52 10.09 -10.69 8.07
N LYS A 53 10.35 -10.33 9.33
CA LYS A 53 9.72 -9.16 9.95
C LYS A 53 10.50 -7.88 9.63
N LEU A 54 9.80 -6.89 9.08
CA LEU A 54 10.24 -5.50 9.11
C LEU A 54 9.82 -4.87 10.44
N ASN A 55 10.62 -3.93 10.95
CA ASN A 55 10.32 -3.23 12.19
C ASN A 55 9.29 -2.10 11.96
N ILE A 56 8.10 -2.48 11.47
CA ILE A 56 6.95 -1.59 11.31
C ILE A 56 6.16 -1.61 12.63
N PRO A 57 5.90 -0.46 13.27
CA PRO A 57 5.10 -0.42 14.50
C PRO A 57 3.72 -1.05 14.28
N GLU A 58 3.25 -1.86 15.22
CA GLU A 58 1.95 -2.54 15.12
C GLU A 58 0.78 -1.56 14.93
N ALA A 59 0.86 -0.38 15.54
CA ALA A 59 -0.13 0.68 15.37
C ALA A 59 -0.25 1.20 13.92
N TYR A 60 0.74 0.94 13.06
CA TYR A 60 0.87 1.50 11.72
C TYR A 60 1.21 0.43 10.67
N ASN A 61 0.88 -0.83 10.94
CA ASN A 61 1.08 -1.95 10.02
C ASN A 61 -0.16 -2.18 9.12
N TRP A 62 -0.08 -3.14 8.19
CA TRP A 62 -1.18 -3.45 7.26
C TRP A 62 -2.48 -3.87 7.96
N GLU A 63 -2.38 -4.67 9.03
CA GLU A 63 -3.54 -5.14 9.79
C GLU A 63 -4.25 -3.98 10.51
N SER A 64 -3.49 -3.04 11.07
CA SER A 64 -4.04 -1.83 11.68
C SER A 64 -4.83 -0.98 10.69
N LEU A 65 -4.38 -0.93 9.43
CA LEU A 65 -5.02 -0.16 8.36
C LEU A 65 -6.32 -0.80 7.90
N THR A 66 -6.33 -2.11 7.65
CA THR A 66 -7.51 -2.85 7.18
C THR A 66 -8.60 -3.00 8.24
N ALA A 67 -8.26 -2.81 9.52
CA ALA A 67 -9.23 -2.77 10.63
C ALA A 67 -10.05 -1.47 10.70
N LYS A 68 -9.71 -0.43 9.92
CA LYS A 68 -10.38 0.89 9.95
C LYS A 68 -11.33 1.09 8.77
N LYS A 69 -12.35 1.93 8.97
CA LYS A 69 -13.35 2.29 7.94
C LYS A 69 -13.74 3.76 8.03
N GLY A 70 -14.25 4.31 6.94
CA GLY A 70 -14.78 5.68 6.88
C GLY A 70 -13.75 6.73 7.33
N ALA A 71 -14.19 7.70 8.12
CA ALA A 71 -13.32 8.78 8.60
C ALA A 71 -12.15 8.29 9.46
N GLU A 72 -12.32 7.18 10.20
CA GLU A 72 -11.22 6.60 10.98
C GLU A 72 -10.11 6.06 10.07
N LEU A 73 -10.47 5.49 8.92
CA LEU A 73 -9.50 4.98 7.95
C LEU A 73 -8.64 6.11 7.39
N GLU A 74 -9.27 7.22 7.00
CA GLU A 74 -8.57 8.38 6.46
C GLU A 74 -7.60 8.98 7.48
N LEU A 75 -8.06 9.21 8.71
CA LEU A 75 -7.23 9.72 9.79
C LEU A 75 -6.07 8.77 10.11
N HIS A 76 -6.36 7.46 10.14
CA HIS A 76 -5.35 6.44 10.39
C HIS A 76 -4.29 6.43 9.30
N TYR A 77 -4.69 6.50 8.04
CA TYR A 77 -3.77 6.49 6.91
C TYR A 77 -2.87 7.73 6.90
N VAL A 78 -3.41 8.92 7.18
CA VAL A 78 -2.62 10.16 7.33
C VAL A 78 -1.60 10.04 8.45
N THR A 79 -1.99 9.46 9.58
CA THR A 79 -1.11 9.27 10.75
C THR A 79 -0.03 8.23 10.44
N LEU A 80 -0.42 7.11 9.83
CA LEU A 80 0.50 6.05 9.39
C LEU A 80 1.61 6.61 8.49
N LEU A 81 1.27 7.38 7.46
CA LEU A 81 2.25 7.97 6.54
C LEU A 81 3.23 8.88 7.30
N ARG A 82 2.71 9.74 8.19
CA ARG A 82 3.54 10.62 9.02
C ARG A 82 4.52 9.83 9.88
N GLU A 83 4.04 8.85 10.61
CA GLU A 83 4.86 8.10 11.58
C GLU A 83 5.94 7.27 10.86
N LEU A 84 5.57 6.58 9.77
CA LEU A 84 6.53 5.82 8.98
C LEU A 84 7.56 6.71 8.26
N SER A 85 7.20 7.95 7.90
CA SER A 85 8.15 8.92 7.32
C SER A 85 9.31 9.29 8.26
N THR A 86 9.10 9.16 9.57
CA THR A 86 10.11 9.47 10.60
C THR A 86 10.94 8.25 11.01
N ALA A 87 10.59 7.07 10.51
CA ALA A 87 11.31 5.84 10.82
C ALA A 87 12.74 5.86 10.26
N LYS A 88 13.63 5.08 10.86
CA LYS A 88 15.00 4.91 10.36
C LYS A 88 15.06 3.83 9.26
N GLY A 89 16.10 3.90 8.44
CA GLY A 89 16.36 2.87 7.42
C GLY A 89 15.37 2.90 6.26
N ILE A 90 15.03 1.73 5.72
CA ILE A 90 14.23 1.60 4.50
C ILE A 90 12.82 2.18 4.64
N LEU A 91 12.22 2.12 5.83
CA LEU A 91 10.90 2.71 6.09
C LEU A 91 10.93 4.23 5.92
N GLY A 92 11.86 4.92 6.58
CA GLY A 92 12.01 6.36 6.41
C GLY A 92 12.27 6.75 4.96
N GLN A 93 13.11 6.00 4.25
CA GLN A 93 13.42 6.27 2.84
C GLN A 93 12.21 6.16 1.92
N ILE A 94 11.39 5.10 2.10
CA ILE A 94 10.19 4.88 1.27
C ILE A 94 9.12 5.93 1.59
N PHE A 95 8.90 6.24 2.87
CA PHE A 95 7.84 7.13 3.32
C PHE A 95 8.28 8.59 3.46
N THR A 96 9.49 8.95 3.00
CA THR A 96 10.05 10.30 3.16
C THR A 96 9.10 11.34 2.58
N LYS A 97 8.67 12.29 3.42
CA LYS A 97 7.72 13.38 3.06
C LYS A 97 6.40 12.88 2.46
N SER A 98 6.03 11.62 2.71
CA SER A 98 4.76 11.05 2.25
C SER A 98 3.57 11.84 2.80
N GLN A 99 2.55 11.98 1.97
CA GLN A 99 1.29 12.63 2.30
C GLN A 99 0.15 11.84 1.66
N ASN A 100 -1.02 11.81 2.30
CA ASN A 100 -2.19 11.28 1.64
C ASN A 100 -2.59 12.21 0.49
N LYS A 101 -2.72 11.65 -0.72
CA LYS A 101 -3.20 12.36 -1.91
C LYS A 101 -4.57 11.87 -2.39
N ILE A 102 -5.13 10.85 -1.72
CA ILE A 102 -6.48 10.34 -2.01
C ILE A 102 -7.49 11.20 -1.24
N GLN A 103 -8.24 12.01 -1.98
CA GLN A 103 -9.24 12.92 -1.41
C GLN A 103 -10.59 12.24 -1.14
N ASP A 104 -10.90 11.15 -1.83
CA ASP A 104 -12.14 10.39 -1.65
C ASP A 104 -11.91 9.21 -0.69
N PRO A 105 -12.50 9.21 0.52
CA PRO A 105 -12.36 8.12 1.47
C PRO A 105 -12.90 6.78 0.96
N ALA A 106 -13.94 6.80 0.11
CA ALA A 106 -14.48 5.58 -0.50
C ALA A 106 -13.48 4.99 -1.50
N MET A 107 -12.76 5.86 -2.22
CA MET A 107 -11.68 5.44 -3.11
C MET A 107 -10.51 4.82 -2.32
N LEU A 108 -10.08 5.45 -1.22
CA LEU A 108 -9.04 4.89 -0.34
C LEU A 108 -9.40 3.49 0.15
N ALA A 109 -10.63 3.32 0.67
CA ALA A 109 -11.13 2.02 1.13
C ALA A 109 -11.11 0.98 -0.01
N LYS A 110 -11.61 1.35 -1.19
CA LYS A 110 -11.66 0.46 -2.36
C LYS A 110 -10.27 -0.02 -2.79
N ILE A 111 -9.27 0.86 -2.78
CA ILE A 111 -7.88 0.51 -3.12
C ILE A 111 -7.30 -0.46 -2.09
N ILE A 112 -7.52 -0.19 -0.80
CA ILE A 112 -7.04 -1.05 0.28
C ILE A 112 -7.67 -2.43 0.20
N ASP A 113 -8.99 -2.51 0.03
CA ASP A 113 -9.73 -3.78 -0.10
C ASP A 113 -9.22 -4.61 -1.29
N MET A 114 -9.01 -3.95 -2.42
CA MET A 114 -8.47 -4.55 -3.64
C MET A 114 -7.06 -5.11 -3.41
N ILE A 115 -6.14 -4.33 -2.84
CA ILE A 115 -4.78 -4.81 -2.51
C ILE A 115 -4.86 -5.97 -1.50
N ASN A 116 -5.75 -5.88 -0.52
CA ASN A 116 -5.91 -6.90 0.52
C ASN A 116 -6.42 -8.23 -0.04
N SER A 117 -7.23 -8.20 -1.09
CA SER A 117 -7.85 -9.39 -1.69
C SER A 117 -6.88 -10.28 -2.49
N GLU A 118 -5.65 -9.81 -2.70
CA GLU A 118 -4.63 -10.46 -3.53
C GLU A 118 -3.42 -10.92 -2.70
N GLN A 119 -2.70 -11.94 -3.20
CA GLN A 119 -1.41 -12.39 -2.64
C GLN A 119 -0.27 -11.88 -3.51
N TRP A 120 0.47 -10.88 -3.04
CA TRP A 120 1.44 -10.16 -3.86
C TRP A 120 2.81 -10.85 -3.95
N LEU A 121 3.21 -11.63 -2.93
CA LEU A 121 4.48 -12.36 -2.95
C LEU A 121 4.47 -13.58 -3.88
N VAL A 122 3.32 -14.23 -4.04
CA VAL A 122 3.17 -15.40 -4.94
C VAL A 122 3.33 -14.98 -6.39
N MET A 123 2.87 -13.78 -6.76
CA MET A 123 3.00 -13.25 -8.13
C MET A 123 4.44 -12.93 -8.54
N GLY A 124 5.35 -12.77 -7.57
CA GLY A 124 6.76 -12.52 -7.82
C GLY A 124 7.61 -13.79 -7.98
N ALA A 125 7.08 -14.96 -7.61
CA ALA A 125 7.87 -16.16 -7.33
C ALA A 125 7.80 -17.29 -8.37
N ASP A 126 7.00 -17.17 -9.44
CA ASP A 126 6.95 -18.11 -10.58
C ASP A 126 7.60 -17.53 -11.83
#